data_AF-A0A5S3XB32-F1
#
_entry.id   AF-A0A5S3XB32-F1
#
_cell.length_a   1.000
_cell.length_b   1.000
_cell.length_c   1.000
_cell.angle_alpha   90.00
_cell.angle_beta   90.00
_cell.angle_gamma   90.00
#
_symmetry.space_group_name_H-M   'P 1'
#
loop_
_entity.id
_entity.type
_entity.pdbx_description
1 polymer ?
#
loop_
_entity_poly.entity_id
_entity_poly.type
_entity_poly.pdbx_seq_one_letter_code
_entity_poly.pdbx_strand_id
1 'polypeptide(L)' 'LLYLRTALLLISLFFKKSYFLERSVVIEQPLCVVFVFIKYLKKQDHYFRWGNSYPDMLKAYRGTVEHVGFVSAWSS' A
#
# COMPACT_ATOMS: atom_id res chain seq x y z
N LEU A 1 -30.10 9.72 24.84
CA LEU A 1 -28.64 9.47 24.73
C LEU A 1 -28.30 8.01 24.41
N LEU A 2 -28.80 7.01 25.17
CA LEU A 2 -28.56 5.58 24.88
C LEU A 2 -29.09 5.12 23.52
N TYR A 3 -30.32 5.49 23.15
CA TYR A 3 -30.96 5.12 21.88
C TYR A 3 -30.21 5.63 20.63
N LEU A 4 -29.53 6.77 20.73
CA LEU A 4 -28.75 7.32 19.63
C LEU A 4 -27.48 6.49 19.37
N ARG A 5 -26.84 5.99 20.46
CA ARG A 5 -25.65 5.15 20.36
C ARG A 5 -25.98 3.77 19.79
N THR A 6 -27.10 3.17 20.21
CA THR A 6 -27.54 1.87 19.67
C THR A 6 -27.91 1.97 18.20
N ALA A 7 -28.56 3.07 17.78
CA ALA A 7 -28.85 3.31 16.38
C ALA A 7 -27.57 3.42 15.52
N LEU A 8 -26.57 4.17 15.95
CA LEU A 8 -25.28 4.29 15.24
C LEU A 8 -24.55 2.94 15.07
N LEU A 9 -24.57 2.09 16.10
CA LEU A 9 -23.97 0.76 16.04
C LEU A 9 -24.70 -0.13 15.04
N LEU A 10 -26.03 -0.12 15.05
CA LEU A 10 -26.85 -0.90 14.12
C LEU A 10 -26.59 -0.51 12.66
N ILE A 11 -26.43 0.78 12.37
CA ILE A 11 -26.14 1.26 11.01
C ILE A 11 -24.74 0.79 10.56
N SER A 12 -23.75 0.77 11.47
CA SER A 12 -22.38 0.28 11.19
C SER A 12 -22.34 -1.16 10.65
N LEU A 13 -23.25 -2.03 11.08
CA LEU A 13 -23.32 -3.43 10.60
C LEU A 13 -23.60 -3.54 9.10
N PHE A 14 -24.26 -2.54 8.51
CA PHE A 14 -24.66 -2.56 7.10
C PHE A 14 -23.68 -1.82 6.18
N PHE A 15 -22.64 -1.18 6.73
CA PHE A 15 -21.62 -0.54 5.91
C PHE A 15 -20.67 -1.55 5.28
N LYS A 16 -20.35 -1.34 4.02
CA LYS A 16 -19.33 -2.12 3.31
C LYS A 16 -17.97 -1.82 3.94
N LYS A 17 -17.30 -2.86 4.45
CA LYS A 17 -15.99 -2.75 5.12
C LYS A 17 -14.83 -2.49 4.15
N SER A 18 -15.04 -2.69 2.86
CA SER A 18 -14.03 -2.52 1.83
C SER A 18 -14.34 -1.30 0.97
N TYR A 19 -13.34 -0.44 0.78
CA TYR A 19 -13.36 0.60 -0.24
C TYR A 19 -12.26 0.33 -1.26
N PHE A 20 -12.47 0.76 -2.49
CA PHE A 20 -11.47 0.71 -3.56
C PHE A 20 -10.93 2.11 -3.76
N LEU A 21 -9.61 2.25 -3.81
CA LEU A 21 -8.94 3.52 -4.08
C LEU A 21 -8.08 3.34 -5.33
N GLU A 22 -8.30 4.20 -6.31
CA GLU A 22 -7.51 4.26 -7.53
C GLU A 22 -6.83 5.63 -7.64
N ARG A 23 -5.60 5.62 -8.14
CA ARG A 23 -4.85 6.84 -8.46
C ARG A 23 -4.15 6.62 -9.79
N SER A 24 -4.29 7.58 -10.69
CA SER A 24 -3.52 7.64 -11.94
C SER A 24 -2.51 8.77 -11.89
N VAL A 25 -1.34 8.54 -12.47
CA VAL A 25 -0.26 9.52 -12.64
C VAL A 25 0.35 9.30 -14.02
N VAL A 26 0.54 10.38 -14.78
CA VAL A 26 1.25 10.34 -16.07
C VAL A 26 2.73 10.56 -15.83
N ILE A 27 3.57 9.70 -16.38
CA ILE A 27 5.03 9.80 -16.32
C ILE A 27 5.53 9.92 -17.75
N GLU A 28 6.20 11.03 -18.07
CA GLU A 28 6.77 11.31 -19.40
C GLU A 28 8.07 10.50 -19.62
N GLN A 29 7.96 9.19 -19.60
CA GLN A 29 9.06 8.24 -19.80
C GLN A 29 8.59 7.03 -20.63
N PRO A 30 9.49 6.34 -21.35
CA PRO A 30 9.13 5.14 -22.09
C PRO A 30 8.55 4.05 -21.18
N LEU A 31 7.53 3.33 -21.67
CA LEU A 31 6.86 2.26 -20.94
C LEU A 31 7.83 1.24 -20.33
N CYS A 32 8.82 0.80 -21.11
CA CYS A 32 9.82 -0.18 -20.68
C CYS A 32 10.61 0.33 -19.46
N VAL A 33 10.99 1.61 -19.44
CA VAL A 33 11.74 2.23 -18.35
C VAL A 33 10.89 2.25 -17.08
N VAL A 34 9.64 2.70 -17.19
CA VAL A 34 8.72 2.77 -16.05
C VAL A 34 8.41 1.38 -15.52
N PHE A 35 8.10 0.43 -16.40
CA PHE A 35 7.77 -0.95 -16.02
C PHE A 35 8.93 -1.65 -15.30
N VAL A 36 10.15 -1.56 -15.83
CA VAL A 36 11.36 -2.12 -15.19
C VAL A 36 11.66 -1.45 -13.84
N PHE A 37 11.25 -0.20 -13.66
CA PHE A 37 11.37 0.48 -12.38
C PHE A 37 10.35 -0.04 -11.36
N ILE A 38 9.06 -0.15 -11.72
CA ILE A 38 8.00 -0.54 -10.78
C ILE A 38 7.89 -2.06 -10.55
N LYS A 39 8.39 -2.89 -11.47
CA LYS A 39 8.36 -4.37 -11.38
C LYS A 39 9.04 -4.87 -10.11
N TYR A 40 10.08 -4.18 -9.65
CA TYR A 40 10.87 -4.61 -8.50
C TYR A 40 10.34 -4.01 -7.20
N LEU A 41 9.75 -4.85 -6.34
CA LEU A 41 9.25 -4.44 -5.04
C LEU A 41 10.31 -3.74 -4.17
N LYS A 42 11.60 -4.09 -4.31
CA LYS A 42 12.71 -3.40 -3.62
C LYS A 42 12.85 -1.92 -4.02
N LYS A 43 12.43 -1.54 -5.23
CA LYS A 43 12.46 -0.14 -5.70
C LYS A 43 11.30 0.69 -5.14
N GLN A 44 10.33 0.08 -4.44
CA GLN A 44 9.23 0.82 -3.81
C GLN A 44 9.72 1.89 -2.85
N ASP A 45 10.87 1.70 -2.21
CA ASP A 45 11.51 2.68 -1.34
C ASP A 45 11.68 4.07 -1.97
N HIS A 46 11.84 4.15 -3.29
CA HIS A 46 12.06 5.44 -3.97
C HIS A 46 10.80 6.30 -4.09
N TYR A 47 9.61 5.70 -4.05
CA TYR A 47 8.33 6.39 -4.26
C TYR A 47 7.31 6.12 -3.16
N PHE A 48 7.61 5.20 -2.24
CA PHE A 48 6.80 4.89 -1.08
C PHE A 48 6.91 6.01 -0.05
N ARG A 49 5.83 6.80 0.05
CA ARG A 49 5.78 7.98 0.92
C ARG A 49 6.17 7.66 2.38
N TRP A 50 5.65 6.58 2.95
CA TRP A 50 5.88 6.27 4.36
C TRP A 50 7.33 5.88 4.64
N GLY A 51 7.97 5.15 3.73
CA GLY A 51 9.39 4.81 3.86
C GLY A 51 10.31 6.02 3.86
N ASN A 52 9.91 7.11 3.21
CA ASN A 52 10.62 8.38 3.26
C ASN A 52 10.28 9.20 4.51
N SER A 53 9.14 8.94 5.16
CA SER A 53 8.72 9.65 6.38
C SER A 53 9.28 9.04 7.66
N TYR A 54 9.72 7.78 7.64
CA TYR A 54 10.26 7.07 8.81
C TYR A 54 11.73 6.66 8.56
N PRO A 55 12.72 7.45 9.03
CA PRO A 55 14.14 7.18 8.76
C PRO A 55 14.62 5.86 9.38
N ASP A 56 14.03 5.42 10.49
CA ASP A 56 14.40 4.20 11.21
C ASP A 56 13.54 2.98 10.84
N MET A 57 12.82 3.04 9.70
CA MET A 57 11.94 1.97 9.27
C MET A 57 12.71 0.66 9.03
N LEU A 58 12.35 -0.39 9.77
CA LEU A 58 12.93 -1.72 9.61
C LEU A 58 12.35 -2.38 8.37
N LYS A 59 13.20 -2.83 7.45
CA LYS A 59 12.80 -3.50 6.21
C LYS A 59 13.29 -4.94 6.18
N ALA A 60 12.44 -5.84 5.73
CA ALA A 60 12.76 -7.25 5.57
C ALA A 60 12.31 -7.77 4.21
N TYR A 61 13.13 -8.62 3.61
CA TYR A 61 12.87 -9.23 2.30
C TYR A 61 12.93 -10.74 2.41
N ARG A 62 12.00 -11.45 1.76
CA ARG A 62 11.94 -12.92 1.75
C ARG A 62 11.63 -13.45 0.35
N GLY A 63 12.20 -14.60 0.01
CA GLY A 63 12.01 -15.27 -1.28
C GLY A 63 12.99 -14.82 -2.37
N THR A 64 12.83 -15.37 -3.57
CA THR A 64 13.67 -15.04 -4.74
C THR A 64 13.15 -13.79 -5.42
N VAL A 65 14.02 -12.81 -5.65
CA VAL A 65 13.68 -11.57 -6.35
C VAL A 65 13.07 -11.89 -7.71
N GLU A 66 12.08 -11.10 -8.13
CA GLU A 66 11.37 -11.24 -9.42
C GLU A 66 10.49 -12.50 -9.58
N HIS A 67 10.40 -13.35 -8.56
CA HIS A 67 9.57 -14.55 -8.60
C HIS A 67 8.30 -14.38 -7.76
N VAL A 68 7.23 -15.07 -8.16
CA VAL A 68 5.99 -15.14 -7.38
C VAL A 68 6.31 -15.68 -5.99
N GLY A 69 5.86 -14.97 -4.96
CA GLY A 69 6.16 -15.27 -3.56
C GLY A 69 7.28 -14.42 -2.94
N PHE A 70 7.91 -13.52 -3.69
CA PHE A 70 8.78 -12.50 -3.09
C PHE A 70 7.97 -11.56 -2.18
N VAL A 71 8.45 -11.35 -0.96
CA VAL A 71 7.81 -10.48 0.05
C VAL A 71 8.74 -9.33 0.40
N SER A 72 8.21 -8.11 0.32
CA SER A 72 8.79 -6.89 0.88
C SER A 72 7.95 -6.49 2.09
N ALA A 73 8.55 -6.48 3.28
CA ALA A 73 7.89 -6.14 4.53
C ALA A 73 8.61 -4.98 5.24
N TRP A 74 7.85 -4.15 5.94
CA TRP A 74 8.38 -3.05 6.74
C TRP A 74 7.68 -2.93 8.10
N SER A 75 8.38 -2.41 9.10
CA SER A 75 7.85 -2.02 10.41
C SER A 75 8.31 -0.62 10.75
N SER A 76 7.36 0.22 11.18
CA SER A 76 7.61 1.55 11.75
C SER A 76 7.96 1.47 13.23
#